data_AF-A0A2H1FGJ1-F1
#
_entry.id   AF-A0A2H1FGJ1-F1
#
_cell.length_a   1.000
_cell.length_b   1.000
_cell.length_c   1.000
_cell.angle_alpha   90.00
_cell.angle_beta   90.00
_cell.angle_gamma   90.00
#
_symmetry.space_group_name_H-M   'P 1'
#
loop_
_entity.id
_entity.type
_entity.pdbx_description
1 polymer ?
#
loop_
_entity_poly.entity_id
_entity_poly.type
_entity_poly.pdbx_seq_one_letter_code
_entity_poly.pdbx_strand_id
1 'polypeptide(L)'
;MPRGIVYDPANGKIYVANFGSNTISIIDTSNNNVSTILTGSTGGPNGVAFDPMNGFVYVPDFSGTRLNVIDTATNTFINPVTLPSAPYYYYTIFDPVNSDIYITSGSNVAIVQTQTQFTVTVVHNHINILISQPIHIW
;
A
#
# COMPACT_ATOMS: atom_id res chain seq x y z
N MET A 1 10.07 13.21 -6.17
CA MET A 1 9.07 13.09 -7.25
C MET A 1 7.82 12.44 -6.68
N PRO A 2 6.68 13.15 -6.58
CA PRO A 2 5.41 12.55 -6.18
C PRO A 2 4.90 11.60 -7.28
N ARG A 3 4.22 10.52 -6.90
CA ARG A 3 3.65 9.53 -7.83
C ARG A 3 2.19 9.23 -7.52
N GLY A 4 1.93 8.34 -6.56
CA GLY A 4 0.59 7.99 -6.12
C GLY A 4 0.02 9.02 -5.14
N ILE A 5 -1.31 9.16 -5.16
CA ILE A 5 -2.09 10.01 -4.25
C ILE A 5 -3.41 9.31 -3.91
N VAL A 6 -3.86 9.42 -2.65
CA VAL A 6 -5.18 8.94 -2.22
C VAL A 6 -5.78 9.87 -1.17
N TYR A 7 -7.11 9.91 -1.10
CA TYR A 7 -7.88 10.70 -0.14
C TYR A 7 -8.57 9.78 0.87
N ASP A 8 -8.41 10.09 2.16
CA ASP A 8 -9.18 9.53 3.26
C ASP A 8 -10.31 10.50 3.61
N PRO A 9 -11.57 10.21 3.20
CA PRO A 9 -12.71 11.06 3.51
C PRO A 9 -13.11 11.03 5.00
N ALA A 10 -12.66 10.05 5.79
CA ALA A 10 -13.04 9.94 7.20
C ALA A 10 -12.32 10.98 8.08
N ASN A 11 -11.10 11.36 7.71
CA ASN A 11 -10.30 12.35 8.44
C ASN A 11 -9.91 13.58 7.60
N GLY A 12 -10.31 13.64 6.33
CA GLY A 12 -10.04 14.77 5.45
C GLY A 12 -8.56 14.91 5.08
N LYS A 13 -7.80 13.81 5.01
CA LYS A 13 -6.37 13.82 4.66
C LYS A 13 -6.10 13.21 3.30
N ILE A 14 -5.06 13.75 2.66
CA ILE A 14 -4.51 13.21 1.41
C ILE A 14 -3.13 12.64 1.70
N TYR A 15 -2.86 11.44 1.18
CA TYR A 15 -1.57 10.76 1.30
C TYR A 15 -0.89 10.74 -0.06
N VAL A 16 0.34 11.22 -0.14
CA VAL A 16 1.12 11.33 -1.39
C VAL A 16 2.41 10.55 -1.27
N ALA A 17 2.64 9.61 -2.19
CA ALA A 17 3.87 8.85 -2.28
C ALA A 17 4.98 9.67 -2.95
N ASN A 18 6.05 9.97 -2.20
CA ASN A 18 7.22 10.69 -2.70
C ASN A 18 8.34 9.70 -3.04
N PHE A 19 8.23 9.08 -4.22
CA PHE A 19 9.14 8.04 -4.72
C PHE A 19 10.62 8.34 -4.47
N GLY A 20 11.12 9.47 -4.98
CA GLY A 20 12.55 9.81 -4.89
C GLY A 20 13.05 10.20 -3.50
N SER A 21 12.15 10.42 -2.54
CA SER A 21 12.48 10.85 -1.17
C SER A 21 12.23 9.77 -0.13
N ASN A 22 11.67 8.62 -0.52
CA ASN A 22 11.30 7.52 0.38
C ASN A 22 10.34 7.96 1.52
N THR A 23 9.47 8.93 1.25
CA THR A 23 8.53 9.50 2.22
C THR A 23 7.09 9.47 1.73
N ILE A 24 6.15 9.63 2.67
CA ILE A 24 4.74 9.94 2.40
C ILE A 24 4.45 11.33 2.94
N SER A 25 3.93 12.22 2.09
CA SER A 25 3.35 13.48 2.55
C SER A 25 1.89 13.28 2.92
N ILE A 26 1.48 13.89 4.02
CA ILE A 26 0.11 13.85 4.52
C ILE A 26 -0.39 15.29 4.54
N ILE A 27 -1.45 15.55 3.78
CA ILE A 27 -2.00 16.90 3.58
C ILE A 27 -3.37 16.95 4.25
N ASP A 28 -3.54 17.85 5.22
CA ASP A 28 -4.84 18.14 5.81
C ASP A 28 -5.61 19.09 4.89
N THR A 29 -6.75 18.63 4.36
CA THR A 29 -7.53 19.40 3.38
C THR A 29 -8.24 20.61 3.98
N SER A 30 -8.39 20.69 5.30
CA SER A 30 -9.06 21.81 5.97
C SER A 30 -8.23 23.09 5.98
N ASN A 31 -6.90 22.96 5.94
CA ASN A 31 -5.95 24.06 6.13
C ASN A 31 -4.71 23.98 5.22
N ASN A 32 -4.60 22.94 4.39
CA ASN A 32 -3.47 22.62 3.51
C ASN A 32 -2.13 22.43 4.25
N ASN A 33 -2.16 22.12 5.54
CA ASN A 33 -0.95 21.77 6.28
C ASN A 33 -0.40 20.44 5.80
N VAL A 34 0.92 20.39 5.64
CA VAL A 34 1.63 19.20 5.16
C VAL A 34 2.54 18.67 6.25
N SER A 35 2.39 17.40 6.60
CA SER A 35 3.37 16.64 7.36
C SER A 35 4.00 15.56 6.49
N THR A 36 5.10 14.96 6.94
CA THR A 36 5.81 13.93 6.16
C THR A 36 6.31 12.85 7.09
N ILE A 37 6.11 11.59 6.69
CA ILE A 37 6.59 10.41 7.41
C ILE A 37 7.56 9.60 6.54
N LEU A 38 8.60 9.05 7.17
CA LEU A 38 9.60 8.22 6.51
C LEU A 38 9.07 6.80 6.35
N THR A 39 9.17 6.23 5.15
CA THR A 39 8.71 4.85 4.90
C THR A 39 9.56 3.78 5.59
N GLY A 40 10.79 4.12 6.02
CA GLY A 40 11.76 3.12 6.47
C GLY A 40 12.15 2.14 5.37
N SER A 41 11.94 2.51 4.09
CA SER A 41 12.28 1.73 2.90
C SER A 41 13.21 2.47 1.97
N THR A 42 13.97 1.72 1.19
CA THR A 42 14.89 2.28 0.18
C THR A 42 14.40 2.08 -1.24
N GLY A 43 13.33 1.32 -1.47
CA GLY A 43 12.86 0.99 -2.81
C GLY A 43 11.83 1.96 -3.40
N GLY A 44 11.44 2.99 -2.66
CA GLY A 44 10.60 4.10 -3.15
C GLY A 44 9.10 3.80 -3.10
N PRO A 45 8.30 4.58 -2.36
CA PRO A 45 6.85 4.45 -2.42
C PRO A 45 6.34 4.87 -3.80
N ASN A 46 5.43 4.11 -4.40
CA ASN A 46 4.95 4.36 -5.76
C ASN A 46 3.43 4.52 -5.83
N GLY A 47 2.70 3.41 -5.82
CA GLY A 47 1.25 3.40 -5.65
C GLY A 47 0.83 3.74 -4.23
N VAL A 48 -0.44 4.09 -4.05
CA VAL A 48 -1.10 4.23 -2.76
C VAL A 48 -2.56 3.80 -2.92
N ALA A 49 -3.11 3.09 -1.95
CA ALA A 49 -4.54 2.77 -1.89
C ALA A 49 -5.05 2.94 -0.47
N PHE A 50 -6.32 3.32 -0.33
CA PHE A 50 -6.98 3.52 0.96
C PHE A 50 -8.05 2.46 1.16
N ASP A 51 -8.03 1.84 2.33
CA ASP A 51 -9.08 0.97 2.84
C ASP A 51 -9.93 1.73 3.86
N PRO A 52 -11.16 2.14 3.48
CA PRO A 52 -12.07 2.84 4.39
C PRO A 52 -12.62 1.98 5.52
N MET A 53 -12.54 0.65 5.41
CA MET A 53 -13.10 -0.27 6.42
C MET A 53 -12.22 -0.34 7.65
N ASN A 54 -10.89 -0.38 7.45
CA ASN A 54 -9.92 -0.48 8.53
C ASN A 54 -9.19 0.84 8.81
N GLY A 55 -9.35 1.86 7.97
CA GLY A 55 -8.63 3.14 8.13
C GLY A 55 -7.14 3.00 7.81
N PHE A 56 -6.81 2.23 6.77
CA PHE A 56 -5.44 1.94 6.40
C PHE A 56 -5.08 2.47 5.02
N VAL A 57 -3.86 2.99 4.88
CA VAL A 57 -3.26 3.31 3.57
C VAL A 57 -2.15 2.32 3.26
N TYR A 58 -2.23 1.71 2.08
CA TYR A 58 -1.31 0.70 1.59
C TYR A 58 -0.39 1.30 0.54
N VAL A 59 0.92 1.08 0.71
CA VAL A 59 1.96 1.67 -0.13
C VAL A 59 2.97 0.60 -0.54
N PRO A 60 2.94 0.08 -1.77
CA PRO A 60 3.97 -0.83 -2.25
C PRO A 60 5.34 -0.15 -2.28
N ASP A 61 6.35 -0.90 -1.84
CA ASP A 61 7.76 -0.59 -2.00
C ASP A 61 8.19 -0.97 -3.43
N PHE A 62 8.48 0.03 -4.29
CA PHE A 62 8.61 -0.20 -5.73
C PHE A 62 9.69 -1.21 -6.09
N SER A 63 10.84 -1.20 -5.45
CA SER A 63 11.90 -2.21 -5.67
C SER A 63 12.08 -3.15 -4.48
N GLY A 64 11.13 -3.19 -3.56
CA GLY A 64 11.16 -4.02 -2.37
C GLY A 64 10.12 -5.14 -2.37
N THR A 65 10.09 -5.90 -1.28
CA THR A 65 9.12 -6.99 -1.04
C THR A 65 8.13 -6.62 0.06
N ARG A 66 7.87 -5.32 0.24
CA ARG A 66 6.97 -4.83 1.30
C ARG A 66 5.80 -4.06 0.71
N LEU A 67 4.62 -4.35 1.24
CA LEU A 67 3.49 -3.45 1.22
C LEU A 67 3.49 -2.73 2.57
N ASN A 68 3.93 -1.48 2.59
CA ASN A 68 3.88 -0.68 3.81
C ASN A 68 2.43 -0.34 4.12
N VAL A 69 2.08 -0.34 5.41
CA VAL A 69 0.73 -0.04 5.89
C VAL A 69 0.81 1.14 6.83
N ILE A 70 -0.06 2.13 6.62
CA ILE A 70 -0.18 3.34 7.44
C ILE A 70 -1.53 3.29 8.13
N ASP A 71 -1.53 3.42 9.45
CA ASP A 71 -2.73 3.69 10.23
C ASP A 71 -3.09 5.18 10.09
N THR A 72 -4.28 5.49 9.56
CA THR A 72 -4.67 6.89 9.31
C THR A 72 -5.09 7.63 10.59
N ALA A 73 -5.46 6.90 11.66
CA ALA A 73 -5.78 7.48 12.95
C ALA A 73 -4.52 8.07 13.61
N THR A 74 -3.41 7.33 13.58
CA THR A 74 -2.13 7.76 14.18
C THR A 74 -1.19 8.43 13.17
N ASN A 75 -1.40 8.22 11.87
CA ASN A 75 -0.50 8.64 10.79
C ASN A 75 0.90 8.03 10.93
N THR A 76 0.96 6.77 11.36
CA THR A 76 2.21 6.03 11.53
C THR A 76 2.21 4.75 10.72
N PHE A 77 3.39 4.30 10.30
CA PHE A 77 3.54 2.97 9.75
C PHE A 77 3.28 1.91 10.82
N ILE A 78 2.59 0.84 10.44
CA ILE A 78 2.43 -0.39 11.23
C ILE A 78 3.17 -1.54 10.53
N ASN A 79 3.02 -2.77 11.03
CA ASN A 79 3.67 -3.93 10.46
C ASN A 79 3.37 -4.07 8.95
N PRO A 80 4.41 -4.10 8.09
CA PRO A 80 4.21 -4.24 6.66
C PRO A 80 3.79 -5.66 6.29
N VAL A 81 3.13 -5.82 5.15
CA VAL A 81 2.85 -7.13 4.56
C VAL A 81 3.99 -7.51 3.62
N THR A 82 4.51 -8.73 3.74
CA THR A 82 5.52 -9.24 2.80
C THR A 82 4.86 -9.60 1.47
N LEU A 83 5.34 -8.96 0.40
CA LEU A 83 4.98 -9.29 -0.97
C LEU A 83 5.97 -10.31 -1.55
N PRO A 84 5.55 -11.14 -2.52
CA PRO A 84 6.43 -12.01 -3.28
C PRO A 84 7.59 -11.25 -3.94
N SER A 85 8.65 -11.97 -4.30
CA SER A 85 9.73 -11.36 -5.09
C SER A 85 9.22 -11.05 -6.49
N ALA A 86 9.43 -9.81 -6.93
CA ALA A 86 9.11 -9.35 -8.27
C ALA A 86 10.08 -8.23 -8.69
N PRO A 87 10.19 -7.90 -9.99
CA PRO A 87 11.09 -6.85 -10.43
C PRO A 87 10.74 -5.48 -9.83
N TYR A 88 9.45 -5.10 -9.95
CA TYR A 88 8.95 -3.83 -9.44
C TYR A 88 7.46 -3.91 -9.08
N TYR A 89 7.02 -3.07 -8.13
CA TYR A 89 5.62 -2.82 -7.79
C TYR A 89 5.19 -1.39 -8.17
N TYR A 90 4.07 -1.25 -8.88
CA TYR A 90 3.63 0.04 -9.45
C TYR A 90 2.37 0.56 -8.77
N TYR A 91 1.24 0.49 -9.46
CA TYR A 91 -0.04 1.02 -9.03
C TYR A 91 -0.77 0.04 -8.12
N THR A 92 -1.50 0.60 -7.17
CA THR A 92 -2.26 -0.16 -6.18
C THR A 92 -3.66 0.41 -6.08
N ILE A 93 -4.65 -0.47 -6.03
CA ILE A 93 -6.06 -0.11 -5.76
C ILE A 93 -6.63 -1.05 -4.70
N PHE A 94 -7.62 -0.57 -3.98
CA PHE A 94 -8.36 -1.34 -2.99
C PHE A 94 -9.78 -1.61 -3.51
N ASP A 95 -10.21 -2.86 -3.40
CA ASP A 95 -11.59 -3.29 -3.63
C ASP A 95 -12.30 -3.45 -2.28
N PRO A 96 -13.19 -2.52 -1.90
CA PRO A 96 -13.88 -2.57 -0.62
C PRO A 96 -14.91 -3.70 -0.52
N VAL A 97 -15.37 -4.25 -1.64
CA VAL A 97 -16.38 -5.33 -1.64
C VAL A 97 -15.74 -6.66 -1.21
N ASN A 98 -14.54 -6.95 -1.73
CA ASN A 98 -13.82 -8.19 -1.46
C ASN A 98 -12.72 -8.04 -0.40
N SER A 99 -12.46 -6.80 0.04
CA SER A 99 -11.34 -6.48 0.94
C SER A 99 -9.98 -6.87 0.34
N ASP A 100 -9.82 -6.65 -0.96
CA ASP A 100 -8.63 -7.04 -1.72
C ASP A 100 -7.84 -5.82 -2.19
N ILE A 101 -6.52 -5.94 -2.15
CA ILE A 101 -5.60 -4.96 -2.73
C ILE A 101 -5.02 -5.57 -4.00
N TYR A 102 -5.15 -4.86 -5.12
CA TYR A 102 -4.55 -5.25 -6.39
C TYR A 102 -3.31 -4.38 -6.65
N ILE A 103 -2.16 -5.01 -6.81
CA ILE A 103 -0.86 -4.36 -7.02
C ILE A 103 -0.29 -4.83 -8.35
N THR A 104 -0.08 -3.91 -9.28
CA THR A 104 0.57 -4.21 -10.57
C THR A 104 2.07 -4.45 -10.36
N SER A 105 2.60 -5.54 -10.92
CA SER A 105 3.99 -5.93 -10.73
C SER A 105 4.59 -6.62 -11.95
N GLY A 106 5.45 -5.93 -12.69
CA GLY A 106 5.99 -6.44 -13.95
C GLY A 106 4.86 -6.86 -14.91
N SER A 107 4.82 -8.13 -15.28
CA SER A 107 3.77 -8.74 -16.12
C SER A 107 2.62 -9.36 -15.32
N ASN A 108 2.58 -9.13 -14.01
CA ASN A 108 1.69 -9.82 -13.06
C ASN A 108 0.86 -8.83 -12.25
N VAL A 109 -0.11 -9.37 -11.51
CA VAL A 109 -0.83 -8.68 -10.44
C VAL A 109 -0.67 -9.46 -9.15
N ALA A 110 -0.15 -8.81 -8.11
CA ALA A 110 -0.21 -9.33 -6.74
C ALA A 110 -1.54 -8.90 -6.11
N ILE A 111 -2.27 -9.86 -5.55
CA ILE A 111 -3.53 -9.66 -4.85
C ILE A 111 -3.26 -9.91 -3.37
N VAL A 112 -3.55 -8.93 -2.53
CA VAL A 112 -3.40 -9.05 -1.07
C VAL A 112 -4.78 -8.94 -0.43
N GLN A 113 -5.24 -10.00 0.22
CA GLN A 113 -6.48 -9.96 0.99
C GLN A 113 -6.23 -9.28 2.34
N THR A 114 -7.14 -8.42 2.78
CA THR A 114 -6.96 -7.56 3.98
C THR A 114 -7.89 -7.93 5.14
N GLN A 115 -8.48 -9.12 5.08
CA GLN A 115 -9.31 -9.68 6.16
C GLN A 115 -8.43 -10.03 7.39
N THR A 116 -8.96 -10.79 8.35
CA THR A 116 -8.28 -11.14 9.63
C THR A 116 -6.86 -11.71 9.48
N GLN A 117 -6.50 -12.20 8.28
CA GLN A 117 -5.13 -12.55 7.94
C GLN A 117 -4.82 -12.09 6.52
N PHE A 118 -3.65 -11.48 6.34
CA PHE A 118 -3.16 -11.15 5.01
C PHE A 118 -2.75 -12.44 4.27
N THR A 119 -3.31 -12.63 3.09
CA THR A 119 -2.88 -13.66 2.13
C THR A 119 -2.45 -12.97 0.85
N VAL A 120 -1.42 -13.49 0.17
CA VAL A 120 -0.92 -12.91 -1.09
C VAL A 120 -1.01 -13.93 -2.21
N THR A 121 -1.55 -13.53 -3.36
CA THR A 121 -1.65 -14.35 -4.56
C THR A 121 -1.04 -13.61 -5.74
N VAL A 122 -0.33 -14.31 -6.64
CA VAL A 122 0.23 -13.67 -7.85
C VAL A 122 -0.43 -14.25 -9.09
N VAL A 123 -1.11 -13.40 -9.84
CA VAL A 123 -1.75 -13.76 -11.10
C VAL A 123 -0.80 -13.46 -12.25
N HIS A 124 -0.49 -14.48 -13.06
CA HIS A 124 0.35 -14.39 -14.25
C HIS A 124 -0.50 -14.69 -15.48
N ASN A 125 -0.65 -13.77 -16.44
CA ASN A 125 -1.25 -14.04 -17.76
C ASN A 125 -2.41 -15.08 -17.75
N HIS A 126 -3.52 -14.75 -17.07
CA HIS A 126 -4.72 -15.61 -16.91
C HIS A 126 -4.54 -16.94 -16.12
N ILE A 127 -3.38 -17.19 -15.52
CA ILE A 127 -3.09 -18.31 -14.62
C ILE A 127 -2.89 -17.77 -13.19
N ASN A 128 -3.77 -18.18 -12.27
CA ASN A 128 -3.64 -17.87 -10.84
C ASN A 128 -2.56 -18.77 -10.22
N ILE A 129 -1.44 -18.20 -9.76
CA ILE A 129 -0.48 -18.93 -8.92
C ILE A 129 -0.75 -18.51 -7.47
N LEU A 130 -1.42 -19.39 -6.72
CA LEU A 130 -1.65 -19.22 -5.28
C LEU A 130 -0.31 -19.43 -4.55
N ILE A 131 0.23 -18.37 -3.95
CA ILE A 131 1.33 -18.47 -2.97
C ILE A 131 0.75 -18.04 -1.62
N SER A 132 -0.20 -18.81 -1.08
CA SER A 132 -0.76 -18.52 0.23
C SER A 132 0.28 -18.83 1.32
N GLN A 133 0.90 -17.80 1.89
CA GLN A 133 1.58 -17.93 3.17
C GLN A 133 0.70 -17.26 4.23
N PRO A 134 0.17 -18.01 5.22
CA PRO A 134 -0.47 -17.39 6.38
C PRO A 134 0.60 -16.64 7.18
N ILE A 135 0.50 -15.31 7.26
CA ILE A 135 1.37 -14.51 8.13
C ILE A 135 0.61 -14.25 9.44
N HIS A 136 1.15 -14.70 10.56
CA HIS A 136 0.67 -14.35 11.89
C HIS A 136 1.25 -13.00 12.28
N ILE A 137 0.37 -12.03 12.51
CA ILE A 137 0.71 -10.74 13.09
C ILE A 137 0.68 -10.95 14.61
N TRP A 138 1.84 -10.88 15.27
CA TRP A 138 1.95 -10.80 16.73
C TRP A 138 2.32 -9.37 17.13
#